data_AF-A0A1F6AXM5-F1
#
_entry.id   AF-A0A1F6AXM5-F1
#
_cell.length_a   1.000
_cell.length_b   1.000
_cell.length_c   1.000
_cell.angle_alpha   90.00
_cell.angle_beta   90.00
_cell.angle_gamma   90.00
#
_symmetry.space_group_name_H-M   'P 1'
#
loop_
_entity.id
_entity.type
_entity.pdbx_description
1 polymer ?
#
loop_
_entity_poly.entity_id
_entity_poly.type
_entity_poly.pdbx_seq_one_letter_code
_entity_poly.pdbx_strand_id
1 'polypeptide(L)'
;MELRFTTSFEAEHKKITRGNDPLKRKIKKQLRLLLANINHPSLRLHKLASGLFWSISIDKSVRALIIIEKEWIYVYHIGKHEDVY
;
A
#
# COMPACT_ATOMS: atom_id res chain seq x y z
N MET A 1 2.54 6.52 -14.90
CA MET A 1 1.93 5.64 -13.90
C MET A 1 1.15 6.48 -12.91
N GLU A 2 -0.08 6.09 -12.61
CA GLU A 2 -0.97 6.77 -11.65
C GLU A 2 -1.49 5.79 -10.60
N LEU A 3 -1.85 6.31 -9.42
CA LEU A 3 -2.47 5.51 -8.36
C LEU A 3 -3.99 5.52 -8.49
N ARG A 4 -4.58 4.34 -8.40
CA ARG A 4 -6.02 4.16 -8.24
C ARG A 4 -6.31 3.49 -6.91
N PHE A 5 -7.34 3.97 -6.23
CA PHE A 5 -7.72 3.47 -4.92
C PHE A 5 -9.04 2.71 -5.05
N THR A 6 -9.11 1.52 -4.47
CA THR A 6 -10.38 0.80 -4.36
C THR A 6 -11.21 1.38 -3.22
N THR A 7 -12.52 1.17 -3.30
CA THR A 7 -13.44 1.53 -2.20
C THR A 7 -13.06 0.81 -0.89
N SER A 8 -12.56 -0.43 -0.98
CA SER A 8 -12.05 -1.18 0.18
C SER A 8 -10.88 -0.46 0.83
N PHE A 9 -9.86 -0.10 0.04
CA PHE A 9 -8.70 0.62 0.53
C PHE A 9 -9.10 1.95 1.18
N GLU A 10 -10.02 2.70 0.58
CA GLU A 10 -10.45 3.99 1.12
C GLU A 10 -11.11 3.85 2.50
N ALA A 11 -11.97 2.84 2.66
CA ALA A 11 -12.63 2.53 3.92
C ALA A 11 -11.62 2.10 5.00
N GLU A 12 -10.69 1.21 4.65
CA GLU A 12 -9.63 0.72 5.54
C GLU A 12 -8.66 1.83 5.94
N HIS A 13 -8.19 2.62 4.96
CA HIS A 13 -7.34 3.78 5.18
C HIS A 13 -8.00 4.73 6.17
N LYS A 14 -9.30 5.06 5.99
CA LYS A 14 -10.05 5.91 6.92
C LYS A 14 -10.11 5.29 8.32
N LYS A 15 -10.33 3.98 8.42
CA LYS A 15 -10.42 3.25 9.70
C LYS A 15 -9.07 3.27 10.45
N ILE A 16 -7.97 2.89 9.80
CA ILE A 16 -6.67 2.74 10.47
C ILE A 16 -6.00 4.09 10.77
N THR A 17 -6.32 5.14 10.01
CA THR A 17 -5.77 6.48 10.22
C THR A 17 -6.59 7.36 11.16
N ARG A 18 -7.77 6.90 11.62
CA ARG A 18 -8.63 7.68 12.51
C ARG A 18 -7.89 8.00 13.82
N GLY A 19 -7.64 9.28 14.07
CA GLY A 19 -6.88 9.75 15.24
C GLY A 19 -5.37 9.47 15.16
N ASN A 20 -4.85 9.02 14.01
CA ASN A 20 -3.45 8.66 13.82
C ASN A 20 -2.85 9.39 12.61
N ASP A 21 -2.67 10.70 12.76
CA ASP A 21 -2.04 11.56 11.75
C ASP A 21 -0.61 11.13 11.35
N PRO A 22 0.24 10.63 12.26
CA PRO A 22 1.54 10.09 11.88
C PRO A 22 1.44 8.96 10.85
N LEU A 23 0.52 8.01 11.05
CA LEU A 23 0.29 6.92 10.11
C LEU A 23 -0.22 7.43 8.76
N LYS A 24 -1.16 8.38 8.76
CA LYS A 24 -1.66 9.03 7.54
C LYS A 24 -0.52 9.65 6.71
N ARG A 25 0.42 10.34 7.37
CA ARG A 25 1.61 10.91 6.71
C ARG A 25 2.54 9.84 6.15
N LYS A 26 2.78 8.75 6.88
CA LYS A 26 3.57 7.61 6.40
C LYS A 26 2.97 6.99 5.14
N ILE A 27 1.66 6.74 5.13
CA ILE A 27 0.94 6.19 3.98
C ILE A 27 1.11 7.09 2.77
N LYS A 28 0.82 8.39 2.93
CA LYS A 28 0.99 9.38 1.84
C LYS A 28 2.43 9.42 1.30
N LYS A 29 3.43 9.37 2.20
CA LYS A 29 4.85 9.34 1.80
C LYS A 29 5.16 8.08 0.98
N GLN A 30 4.73 6.91 1.45
CA GLN A 30 5.04 5.65 0.77
C GLN A 30 4.31 5.51 -0.56
N LEU A 31 3.08 5.99 -0.68
CA LEU A 31 2.36 6.03 -1.96
C LEU A 31 3.04 6.96 -2.99
N ARG A 32 3.55 8.12 -2.55
CA ARG A 32 4.35 9.00 -3.42
C ARG A 32 5.66 8.33 -3.86
N LEU A 33 6.32 7.65 -2.93
CA LEU A 33 7.56 6.93 -3.21
C LEU A 33 7.33 5.78 -4.19
N LEU A 34 6.21 5.05 -4.05
CA LEU A 34 5.80 3.99 -4.96
C LEU A 34 5.63 4.51 -6.40
N LEU A 35 5.01 5.67 -6.58
CA LEU A 35 4.87 6.31 -7.89
C LEU A 35 6.21 6.76 -8.48
N ALA A 36 7.11 7.28 -7.64
CA ALA A 36 8.40 7.79 -8.08
C ALA A 36 9.40 6.65 -8.39
N ASN A 37 9.39 5.59 -7.60
CA ASN A 37 10.28 4.44 -7.74
C ASN A 37 9.67 3.18 -7.10
N ILE A 38 9.09 2.34 -7.94
CA ILE A 38 8.46 1.08 -7.52
C ILE A 38 9.44 0.09 -6.88
N ASN A 39 10.72 0.14 -7.25
CA ASN A 39 11.77 -0.75 -6.77
C ASN A 39 12.52 -0.18 -5.55
N HIS A 40 12.01 0.89 -4.94
CA HIS A 40 12.70 1.50 -3.80
C HIS A 40 12.77 0.51 -2.60
N PRO A 41 13.95 0.27 -2.00
CA PRO A 41 14.12 -0.76 -0.97
C PRO A 41 13.20 -0.63 0.25
N SER A 42 12.84 0.60 0.65
CA SER A 42 11.93 0.83 1.77
C SER A 42 10.50 0.33 1.52
N LEU A 43 10.10 0.14 0.27
CA LEU A 43 8.81 -0.47 -0.07
C LEU A 43 8.82 -1.97 0.25
N ARG A 44 9.99 -2.63 0.28
CA ARG A 44 10.13 -4.08 0.44
C ARG A 44 9.12 -4.83 -0.43
N LEU A 45 9.01 -4.38 -1.69
CA LEU A 45 8.08 -4.88 -2.67
C LEU A 45 8.36 -6.36 -2.94
N HIS A 46 7.34 -7.18 -2.85
CA HIS A 46 7.41 -8.56 -3.30
C HIS A 46 6.01 -9.09 -3.60
N LYS A 47 5.97 -10.13 -4.42
CA LYS A 47 4.74 -10.75 -4.90
C LYS A 47 4.20 -11.72 -3.85
N LEU A 48 2.88 -11.75 -3.66
CA LEU A 48 2.23 -12.72 -2.78
C LEU A 48 2.05 -14.08 -3.47
N ALA A 49 1.86 -15.13 -2.68
CA ALA A 49 1.72 -16.52 -3.16
C ALA A 49 0.56 -16.70 -4.15
N SER A 50 -0.52 -15.93 -4.01
CA SER A 50 -1.67 -15.95 -4.94
C SER A 50 -1.33 -15.41 -6.34
N GLY A 51 -0.16 -14.79 -6.54
CA GLY A 51 0.34 -14.38 -7.84
C GLY A 51 -0.34 -13.14 -8.46
N LEU A 52 -1.46 -12.68 -7.90
CA LEU A 52 -2.15 -11.46 -8.38
C LEU A 52 -1.61 -10.20 -7.69
N PHE A 53 -1.41 -10.28 -6.38
CA PHE A 53 -1.10 -9.12 -5.55
C PHE A 53 0.39 -8.99 -5.25
N TRP A 54 0.82 -7.74 -5.09
CA TRP A 54 2.10 -7.37 -4.52
C TRP A 54 1.89 -6.71 -3.16
N SER A 55 2.81 -6.94 -2.23
CA SER A 55 2.80 -6.30 -0.92
C SER A 55 3.88 -5.23 -0.85
N ILE A 56 3.52 -4.06 -0.35
CA ILE A 56 4.46 -2.99 0.00
C ILE A 56 4.37 -2.65 1.48
N SER A 57 5.49 -2.18 2.01
CA SER A 57 5.63 -1.72 3.37
C SER A 57 5.28 -0.24 3.51
N ILE A 58 4.32 0.04 4.37
CA ILE A 58 4.04 1.39 4.83
C ILE A 58 4.98 1.73 6.00
N ASP A 59 5.06 0.82 6.98
CA ASP A 59 6.09 0.83 8.03
C ASP A 59 6.41 -0.59 8.51
N LYS A 60 6.77 -0.76 9.79
CA LYS A 60 7.09 -2.08 10.36
C LYS A 60 5.85 -2.95 10.56
N SER A 61 4.69 -2.36 10.83
CA SER A 61 3.47 -3.08 11.18
C SER A 61 2.36 -2.95 10.15
N VAL A 62 2.46 -2.03 9.19
CA VAL A 62 1.41 -1.80 8.18
C VAL A 62 1.90 -2.15 6.77
N ARG A 63 1.07 -2.88 6.04
CA ARG A 63 1.27 -3.28 4.64
C ARG A 63 0.12 -2.77 3.77
N ALA A 64 0.41 -2.53 2.50
CA ALA A 64 -0.61 -2.31 1.48
C ALA A 64 -0.47 -3.34 0.36
N LEU A 65 -1.61 -3.80 -0.15
CA LEU A 65 -1.66 -4.69 -1.31
C LEU A 65 -1.93 -3.88 -2.56
N ILE A 66 -1.15 -4.15 -3.60
CA ILE A 66 -1.24 -3.47 -4.87
C ILE A 66 -1.30 -4.44 -6.04
N ILE A 67 -1.90 -3.99 -7.13
CA ILE A 67 -1.79 -4.61 -8.45
C ILE A 67 -1.08 -3.59 -9.35
N ILE A 68 -0.05 -4.05 -10.05
CA ILE A 68 0.77 -3.21 -10.93
C ILE A 68 0.39 -3.56 -12.37
N GLU A 69 -0.13 -2.56 -13.09
CA GLU A 69 -0.41 -2.63 -14.52
C GLU A 69 0.49 -1.65 -15.29
N LYS A 70 0.38 -1.63 -16.63
CA LYS A 70 1.21 -0.76 -17.48
C LYS A 70 1.12 0.72 -17.10
N GLU A 71 -0.09 1.22 -16.86
CA GLU A 71 -0.32 2.65 -16.62
C GLU A 71 -0.79 2.95 -15.18
N TRP A 72 -1.26 1.92 -14.48
CA TRP A 72 -1.95 2.07 -13.21
C TRP A 72 -1.32 1.21 -12.13
N ILE A 73 -1.28 1.74 -10.91
CA ILE A 73 -1.12 0.94 -9.71
C ILE A 73 -2.42 1.02 -8.92
N TYR A 74 -3.13 -0.10 -8.80
CA TYR A 74 -4.30 -0.19 -7.95
C TYR A 74 -3.86 -0.51 -6.54
N VAL A 75 -4.20 0.35 -5.58
CA VAL A 75 -4.04 0.07 -4.16
C VAL A 75 -5.33 -0.54 -3.66
N TYR A 76 -5.27 -1.84 -3.36
CA TYR A 76 -6.43 -2.68 -3.14
C TYR A 76 -6.81 -2.79 -1.67
N HIS A 77 -5.81 -2.90 -0.79
CA HIS A 77 -6.00 -3.11 0.64
C HIS A 77 -4.90 -2.42 1.45
N ILE A 78 -5.20 -2.02 2.68
CA ILE A 78 -4.20 -1.58 3.67
C ILE A 78 -4.57 -2.06 5.07
N GLY A 79 -3.61 -2.68 5.74
CA GLY A 79 -3.86 -3.34 7.02
C GLY A 79 -2.58 -3.67 7.77
N LYS A 80 -2.73 -4.36 8.89
CA LYS A 80 -1.56 -4.82 9.63
C LYS A 80 -0.82 -5.89 8.84
N HIS A 81 0.46 -6.07 9.13
CA HIS A 81 1.27 -7.12 8.52
C HIS A 81 0.64 -8.51 8.75
N GLU A 82 0.12 -8.78 9.94
CA GLU A 82 -0.57 -10.03 10.31
C GLU A 82 -1.93 -10.23 9.63
N ASP A 83 -2.57 -9.16 9.14
CA ASP A 83 -3.85 -9.29 8.43
C ASP A 83 -3.63 -9.57 6.92
N VAL A 84 -2.39 -9.41 6.45
CA VAL A 84 -2.00 -9.52 5.05
C VAL A 84 -1.30 -10.86 4.73
N TYR A 85 -0.82 -11.58 5.75
CA TYR A 85 -0.23 -12.94 5.65
C TYR A 85 -0.94 -13.85 6.62
#